data_AF-A0A812U8T3-F1
#
_entry.id   AF-A0A812U8T3-F1
#
_cell.length_a   1.000
_cell.length_b   1.000
_cell.length_c   1.000
_cell.angle_alpha   90.00
_cell.angle_beta   90.00
_cell.angle_gamma   90.00
#
_symmetry.space_group_name_H-M   'P 1'
#
loop_
_entity.id
_entity.type
_entity.pdbx_description
1 polymer ?
#
loop_
_entity_poly.entity_id
_entity_poly.type
_entity_poly.pdbx_seq_one_letter_code
_entity_poly.pdbx_strand_id
1 'polypeptide(L)'
;AYQTGLEDAGAAPSNALMQQMLSQTQATATLVTALQAELEVMKQDRSTGSAEPAPCGGALSKARALVGPPPPARHLPGGVSPPPRTKGAGSNASVDNEEAVDGDMSTDQLLKMALVKALGGGGKAKKRSKGPGLPLSQSGSESDNEAATEDPLRKLSGAKGSLLLERLKVAMEQQPAAYITAIEALAADTLGESSPSVMTVEKYVKEELPMGHEKSLGYATWGIARAVTMLRAGHREKAHLILLLLLASIEQYRLDQNWGAAWKLTQLLMPPFAEWRAKDAMMSQLRADCAHTRLAHPTWCAAVIAKLRDEETLTKRRHGGAPGSHSNSQGDRPERPPRGRGRGRGTPKSAEK
;
A
#
# COMPACT_ATOMS: atom_id res chain seq x y z
N ALA A 1 48.74 -66.82 -29.40
CA ALA A 1 49.86 -66.15 -30.09
C ALA A 1 49.37 -64.78 -30.56
N TYR A 2 50.12 -63.72 -30.21
CA TYR A 2 50.02 -62.29 -30.62
C TYR A 2 48.70 -61.55 -30.28
N GLN A 3 48.60 -60.57 -29.37
CA GLN A 3 49.45 -59.42 -28.99
C GLN A 3 49.59 -58.38 -30.12
N THR A 4 48.90 -57.21 -30.01
CA THR A 4 49.43 -55.81 -29.97
C THR A 4 48.43 -54.73 -30.43
N GLY A 5 48.37 -53.61 -29.68
CA GLY A 5 47.92 -52.25 -30.10
C GLY A 5 46.53 -51.84 -29.58
N LEU A 6 46.30 -50.70 -28.91
CA LEU A 6 47.05 -49.47 -28.70
C LEU A 6 46.70 -48.88 -27.31
N GLU A 7 47.73 -48.48 -26.56
CA GLU A 7 47.67 -47.43 -25.56
C GLU A 7 47.83 -46.08 -26.28
N ASP A 8 46.94 -45.09 -26.06
CA ASP A 8 47.30 -43.69 -25.79
C ASP A 8 46.04 -42.81 -25.55
N ALA A 9 46.27 -41.66 -24.89
CA ALA A 9 45.37 -40.52 -24.71
C ALA A 9 44.45 -40.50 -23.46
N GLY A 10 45.05 -40.66 -22.29
CA GLY A 10 44.43 -40.36 -20.98
C GLY A 10 44.93 -39.06 -20.32
N ALA A 11 45.32 -38.04 -21.09
CA ALA A 11 45.91 -36.81 -20.54
C ALA A 11 45.11 -35.53 -20.87
N ALA A 12 44.68 -34.87 -19.79
CA ALA A 12 44.47 -33.42 -19.62
C ALA A 12 43.14 -32.74 -20.06
N PRO A 13 41.98 -33.09 -19.48
CA PRO A 13 40.81 -32.20 -19.47
C PRO A 13 41.02 -30.93 -18.62
N SER A 14 42.03 -30.90 -17.73
CA SER A 14 42.32 -29.75 -16.85
C SER A 14 42.93 -28.55 -17.57
N ASN A 15 43.74 -28.77 -18.61
CA ASN A 15 44.37 -27.68 -19.37
C ASN A 15 43.37 -26.91 -20.23
N ALA A 16 42.36 -27.60 -20.77
CA ALA A 16 41.31 -26.97 -21.57
C ALA A 16 40.45 -26.02 -20.72
N LEU A 17 40.08 -26.44 -19.50
CA LEU A 17 39.31 -25.60 -18.58
C LEU A 17 40.10 -24.37 -18.13
N MET A 18 41.41 -24.53 -17.85
CA MET A 18 42.27 -23.42 -17.46
C MET A 18 42.47 -22.42 -18.61
N GLN A 19 42.62 -22.89 -19.85
CA GLN A 19 42.67 -22.01 -21.03
C GLN A 19 41.34 -21.27 -21.25
N GLN A 20 40.20 -21.92 -21.01
CA GLN A 20 38.89 -21.27 -21.10
C GLN A 20 38.69 -20.19 -20.03
N MET A 21 39.16 -20.43 -18.80
CA MET A 21 39.16 -19.43 -17.74
C MET A 21 40.04 -18.22 -18.10
N LEU A 22 41.25 -18.45 -18.62
CA LEU A 22 42.15 -17.38 -19.02
C LEU A 22 41.58 -16.53 -20.16
N SER A 23 40.97 -17.17 -21.18
CA SER A 23 40.34 -16.44 -22.28
C SER A 23 39.14 -15.61 -21.83
N GLN A 24 38.33 -16.14 -20.90
CA GLN A 24 37.22 -15.39 -20.31
C GLN A 24 37.72 -14.18 -19.50
N THR A 25 38.82 -14.33 -18.75
CA THR A 25 39.41 -13.24 -17.95
C THR A 25 40.02 -12.16 -18.84
N GLN A 26 40.61 -12.54 -19.98
CA GLN A 26 41.14 -11.59 -20.94
C GLN A 26 40.02 -10.82 -21.66
N ALA A 27 38.92 -11.49 -22.00
CA ALA A 27 37.75 -10.84 -22.60
C ALA A 27 37.12 -9.81 -21.65
N THR A 28 36.98 -10.12 -20.36
CA THR A 28 36.45 -9.15 -19.38
C THR A 28 37.39 -7.98 -19.18
N ALA A 29 38.71 -8.20 -19.16
CA ALA A 29 39.69 -7.12 -19.08
C ALA A 29 39.55 -6.13 -20.26
N THR A 30 39.41 -6.64 -21.49
CA THR A 30 39.23 -5.77 -22.67
C THR A 30 37.95 -4.94 -22.62
N LEU A 31 36.85 -5.51 -22.10
CA LEU A 31 35.58 -4.81 -21.97
C LEU A 31 35.66 -3.68 -20.93
N VAL A 32 36.34 -3.93 -19.80
CA VAL A 32 36.59 -2.91 -18.77
C VAL A 32 37.43 -1.75 -19.34
N THR A 33 38.48 -2.03 -20.11
CA THR A 33 39.30 -0.98 -20.73
C THR A 33 38.50 -0.16 -21.75
N ALA A 34 37.62 -0.80 -22.54
CA ALA A 34 36.74 -0.10 -23.47
C ALA A 34 35.76 0.85 -22.76
N LEU A 35 35.13 0.40 -21.67
CA LEU A 35 34.22 1.22 -20.87
C LEU A 35 34.94 2.39 -20.18
N GLN A 36 36.20 2.20 -19.76
CA GLN A 36 37.01 3.28 -19.20
C GLN A 36 37.31 4.36 -20.25
N ALA A 37 37.64 3.98 -21.48
CA ALA A 37 37.86 4.92 -22.58
C ALA A 37 36.57 5.71 -22.92
N GLU A 38 35.41 5.06 -22.95
CA GLU A 38 34.12 5.71 -23.22
C GLU A 38 33.75 6.73 -22.13
N LEU A 39 34.04 6.42 -20.86
CA LEU A 39 33.85 7.35 -19.74
C LEU A 39 34.75 8.58 -19.85
N GLU A 40 35.98 8.45 -20.35
CA GLU A 40 36.88 9.60 -20.55
C GLU A 40 36.39 10.52 -21.68
N VAL A 41 35.89 9.95 -22.79
CA VAL A 41 35.28 10.73 -23.89
C VAL A 41 34.06 11.50 -23.38
N MET A 42 33.17 10.84 -22.64
CA MET A 42 31.96 11.46 -22.10
C MET A 42 32.29 12.56 -21.06
N LYS A 43 33.43 12.46 -20.37
CA LYS A 43 33.91 13.49 -19.45
C LYS A 43 34.48 14.70 -20.18
N GLN A 44 35.15 14.51 -21.32
CA GLN A 44 35.68 15.60 -22.15
C GLN A 44 34.56 16.41 -22.81
N ASP A 45 33.53 15.74 -23.36
CA ASP A 45 32.36 16.41 -23.98
C ASP A 45 31.58 17.26 -22.98
N ARG A 46 31.63 16.92 -21.69
CA ARG A 46 30.96 17.69 -20.63
C ARG A 46 31.72 18.95 -20.21
N SER A 47 33.01 19.05 -20.53
CA SER A 47 33.87 20.17 -20.14
C SER A 47 33.97 21.30 -21.18
N THR A 48 33.49 21.09 -22.41
CA THR A 48 33.63 22.04 -23.54
C THR A 48 32.35 22.81 -23.88
N GLY A 49 31.32 22.77 -23.03
CA GLY A 49 30.06 23.50 -23.20
C GLY A 49 30.17 25.02 -23.02
N SER A 50 30.83 25.70 -23.95
CA SER A 50 30.71 27.13 -24.23
C SER A 50 29.29 27.42 -24.70
N ALA A 51 28.61 28.35 -24.01
CA ALA A 51 27.29 28.82 -24.35
C ALA A 51 27.29 29.62 -25.66
N GLU A 52 26.59 29.12 -26.68
CA GLU A 52 26.23 29.90 -27.87
C GLU A 52 24.71 29.81 -28.07
N PRO A 53 23.99 30.93 -28.27
CA PRO A 53 22.54 30.93 -28.35
C PRO A 53 22.09 30.69 -29.80
N ALA A 54 21.35 29.60 -30.03
CA ALA A 54 20.74 29.28 -31.32
C ALA A 54 19.23 29.63 -31.35
N PRO A 55 18.69 29.98 -32.53
CA PRO A 55 17.51 30.81 -32.67
C PRO A 55 16.18 30.05 -32.58
N CYS A 56 15.16 30.77 -32.14
CA CYS A 56 13.76 30.36 -32.09
C CYS A 56 13.23 29.95 -33.48
N GLY A 57 13.10 28.64 -33.70
CA GLY A 57 12.41 28.06 -34.86
C GLY A 57 11.67 26.79 -34.43
N GLY A 58 10.39 26.93 -34.09
CA GLY A 58 9.61 25.94 -33.34
C GLY A 58 9.48 24.56 -34.00
N ALA A 59 9.73 23.51 -33.21
CA ALA A 59 9.55 22.11 -33.57
C ALA A 59 8.12 21.73 -34.01
N LEU A 60 7.13 22.56 -33.66
CA LEU A 60 5.72 22.38 -34.01
C LEU A 60 5.41 22.59 -35.51
N SER A 61 6.20 23.38 -36.24
CA SER A 61 5.96 23.61 -37.68
C SER A 61 6.43 22.43 -38.53
N LYS A 62 7.50 21.73 -38.13
CA LYS A 62 7.99 20.53 -38.82
C LYS A 62 7.09 19.30 -38.61
N ALA A 63 6.43 19.20 -37.45
CA ALA A 63 5.48 18.12 -37.18
C ALA A 63 4.21 18.19 -38.06
N ARG A 64 3.78 19.41 -38.46
CA ARG A 64 2.57 19.61 -39.25
C ARG A 64 2.72 19.28 -40.74
N ALA A 65 3.95 19.20 -41.25
CA ALA A 65 4.23 18.83 -42.64
C ALA A 65 4.26 17.30 -42.86
N LEU A 66 4.39 16.50 -41.79
CA LEU A 66 4.48 15.04 -41.86
C LEU A 66 3.13 14.32 -41.73
N VAL A 67 2.10 15.01 -41.23
CA VAL A 67 0.76 14.46 -41.06
C VAL A 67 -0.12 15.11 -42.13
N GLY A 68 -0.30 14.43 -43.26
CA GLY A 68 -1.16 14.88 -44.36
C GLY A 68 -2.58 15.23 -43.91
N PRO A 69 -3.35 15.96 -44.75
CA PRO A 69 -4.69 16.42 -44.38
C PRO A 69 -5.62 15.23 -44.06
N PRO A 70 -6.45 15.34 -43.02
CA PRO A 70 -7.34 14.26 -42.60
C PRO A 70 -8.38 13.95 -43.69
N PRO A 71 -8.76 12.67 -43.88
CA PRO A 71 -9.75 12.29 -44.88
C PRO A 71 -11.13 12.91 -44.55
N PRO A 72 -11.91 13.32 -45.56
CA PRO A 72 -13.22 13.91 -45.36
C PRO A 72 -14.19 12.90 -44.74
N ALA A 73 -14.81 13.30 -43.63
CA ALA A 73 -15.82 12.51 -42.94
C ALA A 73 -17.03 12.28 -43.85
N ARG A 74 -17.28 11.00 -44.18
CA ARG A 74 -18.46 10.57 -44.91
C ARG A 74 -19.65 10.56 -43.95
N HIS A 75 -20.60 11.48 -44.16
CA HIS A 75 -21.90 11.46 -43.48
C HIS A 75 -22.64 10.16 -43.81
N LEU A 76 -22.95 9.35 -42.78
CA LEU A 76 -23.88 8.25 -42.87
C LEU A 76 -25.30 8.77 -42.57
N PRO A 77 -26.29 8.54 -43.46
CA PRO A 77 -27.70 8.78 -43.18
C PRO A 77 -28.31 7.50 -42.57
N GLY A 78 -29.17 7.64 -41.58
CA GLY A 78 -30.03 6.52 -41.16
C GLY A 78 -30.35 6.52 -39.68
N GLY A 79 -31.46 7.19 -39.34
CA GLY A 79 -32.14 6.97 -38.07
C GLY A 79 -32.66 5.53 -38.00
N VAL A 80 -32.52 4.92 -36.82
CA VAL A 80 -33.20 3.68 -36.47
C VAL A 80 -33.86 3.91 -35.11
N SER A 81 -35.19 3.92 -35.12
CA SER A 81 -36.06 3.96 -33.95
C SER A 81 -35.79 2.77 -33.01
N PRO A 82 -35.92 2.94 -31.69
CA PRO A 82 -35.93 1.81 -30.77
C PRO A 82 -37.26 1.04 -30.84
N PRO A 83 -37.24 -0.31 -30.71
CA PRO A 83 -38.45 -1.13 -30.72
C PRO A 83 -39.25 -1.01 -29.40
N PRO A 84 -40.56 -1.29 -29.43
CA PRO A 84 -41.47 -1.08 -28.29
C PRO A 84 -41.29 -2.16 -27.21
N ARG A 85 -41.32 -1.72 -25.94
CA ARG A 85 -41.40 -2.58 -24.76
C ARG A 85 -42.75 -3.31 -24.71
N THR A 86 -42.71 -4.64 -24.78
CA THR A 86 -43.84 -5.50 -24.43
C THR A 86 -44.03 -5.55 -22.91
N LYS A 87 -45.27 -5.24 -22.49
CA LYS A 87 -45.80 -5.40 -21.13
C LYS A 87 -46.18 -6.86 -20.85
N GLY A 88 -46.00 -7.24 -19.59
CA GLY A 88 -46.71 -8.34 -18.91
C GLY A 88 -45.75 -9.23 -18.13
N ALA A 89 -46.00 -9.65 -16.89
CA ALA A 89 -46.99 -9.34 -15.86
C ALA A 89 -46.53 -10.11 -14.59
N GLY A 90 -46.85 -9.60 -13.39
CA GLY A 90 -46.68 -10.30 -12.10
C GLY A 90 -45.75 -9.57 -11.12
N SER A 91 -46.25 -8.62 -10.31
CA SER A 91 -46.75 -8.83 -8.93
C SER A 91 -45.58 -8.94 -7.93
N ASN A 92 -45.19 -7.91 -7.18
CA ASN A 92 -45.84 -7.24 -6.03
C ASN A 92 -44.90 -6.08 -5.63
N ALA A 93 -45.20 -5.05 -4.83
CA ALA A 93 -46.36 -4.37 -4.29
C ALA A 93 -45.77 -3.07 -3.68
N SER A 94 -46.57 -2.02 -3.62
CA SER A 94 -46.46 -0.83 -2.74
C SER A 94 -45.12 -0.07 -2.67
N VAL A 95 -45.09 1.07 -3.34
CA VAL A 95 -44.38 2.27 -2.85
C VAL A 95 -45.34 2.95 -1.87
N ASP A 96 -45.01 2.92 -0.59
CA ASP A 96 -45.47 3.93 0.36
C ASP A 96 -44.25 4.66 0.90
N ASN A 97 -44.30 5.97 0.72
CA ASN A 97 -43.37 6.95 1.20
C ASN A 97 -43.97 7.53 2.48
N GLU A 98 -43.47 7.14 3.65
CA GLU A 98 -43.56 7.95 4.86
C GLU A 98 -42.25 7.84 5.67
N GLU A 99 -41.85 8.99 6.17
CA GLU A 99 -40.72 9.20 7.07
C GLU A 99 -40.89 8.35 8.34
N ALA A 100 -39.89 7.53 8.64
CA ALA A 100 -39.66 7.02 9.99
C ALA A 100 -38.16 7.05 10.27
N VAL A 101 -37.79 8.02 11.08
CA VAL A 101 -36.55 8.07 11.85
C VAL A 101 -36.52 6.84 12.75
N ASP A 102 -35.63 5.88 12.49
CA ASP A 102 -35.09 5.01 13.54
C ASP A 102 -33.79 4.29 13.12
N GLY A 103 -32.71 4.65 13.81
CA GLY A 103 -31.82 3.70 14.48
C GLY A 103 -30.90 2.76 13.70
N ASP A 104 -30.98 2.62 12.38
CA ASP A 104 -30.15 1.63 11.68
C ASP A 104 -28.73 2.16 11.39
N MET A 105 -27.77 1.59 12.12
CA MET A 105 -26.34 1.75 11.88
C MET A 105 -26.03 1.40 10.42
N SER A 106 -25.63 2.39 9.63
CA SER A 106 -25.15 2.19 8.26
C SER A 106 -24.13 1.05 8.22
N THR A 107 -24.19 0.18 7.20
CA THR A 107 -23.26 -0.93 6.99
C THR A 107 -21.79 -0.50 7.07
N ASP A 108 -21.52 0.76 6.70
CA ASP A 108 -20.21 1.42 6.83
C ASP A 108 -19.80 1.64 8.31
N GLN A 109 -20.74 1.99 9.19
CA GLN A 109 -20.50 2.13 10.64
C GLN A 109 -20.25 0.76 11.31
N LEU A 110 -20.97 -0.28 10.89
CA LEU A 110 -20.73 -1.66 11.34
C LEU A 110 -19.35 -2.16 10.91
N LEU A 111 -18.95 -1.89 9.66
CA LEU A 111 -17.61 -2.23 9.16
C LEU A 111 -16.52 -1.47 9.93
N LYS A 112 -16.73 -0.18 10.20
CA LYS A 112 -15.81 0.65 11.01
C LYS A 112 -15.69 0.13 12.45
N MET A 113 -16.79 -0.25 13.10
CA MET A 113 -16.75 -0.84 14.45
C MET A 113 -16.09 -2.21 14.47
N ALA A 114 -16.32 -3.06 13.46
CA ALA A 114 -15.65 -4.34 13.32
C ALA A 114 -14.14 -4.16 13.13
N LEU A 115 -13.73 -3.16 12.34
CA LEU A 115 -12.33 -2.78 12.18
C LEU A 115 -11.74 -2.34 13.52
N VAL A 116 -12.37 -1.43 14.26
CA VAL A 116 -11.86 -0.97 15.57
C VAL A 116 -11.73 -2.12 16.57
N LYS A 117 -12.68 -3.06 16.59
CA LYS A 117 -12.64 -4.23 17.48
C LYS A 117 -11.49 -5.19 17.12
N ALA A 118 -11.23 -5.39 15.82
CA ALA A 118 -10.06 -6.14 15.35
C ALA A 118 -8.73 -5.41 15.68
N LEU A 119 -8.74 -4.07 15.65
CA LEU A 119 -7.58 -3.21 15.94
C LEU A 119 -7.29 -3.03 17.44
N GLY A 120 -8.27 -3.24 18.32
CA GLY A 120 -8.17 -3.02 19.76
C GLY A 120 -7.77 -4.25 20.58
N GLY A 121 -7.86 -5.46 20.01
CA GLY A 121 -7.64 -6.73 20.73
C GLY A 121 -6.18 -7.22 20.81
N GLY A 122 -5.24 -6.57 20.13
CA GLY A 122 -3.83 -6.97 20.11
C GLY A 122 -3.05 -6.45 21.32
N GLY A 123 -2.76 -7.34 22.26
CA GLY A 123 -2.04 -7.07 23.50
C GLY A 123 -0.64 -6.46 23.34
N LYS A 124 -0.22 -5.79 24.42
CA LYS A 124 1.04 -5.06 24.62
C LYS A 124 2.28 -5.90 24.28
N ALA A 125 3.03 -5.50 23.25
CA ALA A 125 4.44 -5.89 23.07
C ALA A 125 5.26 -4.67 22.61
N LYS A 126 5.88 -3.97 23.58
CA LYS A 126 6.76 -2.83 23.34
C LYS A 126 8.16 -3.35 23.04
N LYS A 127 8.47 -3.70 21.78
CA LYS A 127 9.84 -3.93 21.32
C LYS A 127 10.27 -2.71 20.50
N ARG A 128 11.13 -1.87 21.08
CA ARG A 128 11.80 -0.75 20.38
C ARG A 128 12.74 -1.34 19.33
N SER A 129 12.32 -1.45 18.07
CA SER A 129 13.27 -1.57 16.96
C SER A 129 13.72 -0.16 16.57
N LYS A 130 15.04 0.07 16.56
CA LYS A 130 15.65 1.24 15.94
C LYS A 130 15.60 1.02 14.42
N GLY A 131 14.42 1.27 13.83
CA GLY A 131 14.29 1.43 12.38
C GLY A 131 14.79 2.81 11.93
N PRO A 132 14.99 3.02 10.62
CA PRO A 132 15.57 4.24 10.08
C PRO A 132 14.75 5.47 10.50
N GLY A 133 15.43 6.46 11.08
CA GLY A 133 14.81 7.65 11.64
C GLY A 133 14.03 8.45 10.61
N LEU A 134 12.71 8.30 10.62
CA LEU A 134 11.78 9.17 9.90
C LEU A 134 11.49 10.43 10.75
N PRO A 135 11.23 11.59 10.11
CA PRO A 135 11.13 12.91 10.77
C PRO A 135 10.03 13.04 11.82
N LEU A 136 9.05 12.13 11.82
CA LEU A 136 8.00 12.09 12.85
C LEU A 136 8.48 11.53 14.20
N SER A 137 9.61 10.81 14.23
CA SER A 137 10.13 10.18 15.45
C SER A 137 10.93 11.13 16.35
N GLN A 138 11.40 12.27 15.81
CA GLN A 138 12.22 13.24 16.55
C GLN A 138 11.42 14.35 17.24
N SER A 139 10.12 14.48 16.96
CA SER A 139 9.33 15.60 17.48
C SER A 139 8.54 15.28 18.76
N GLY A 140 8.82 14.14 19.40
CA GLY A 140 8.12 13.64 20.59
C GLY A 140 9.04 13.47 21.80
N SER A 141 10.07 14.33 21.95
CA SER A 141 10.78 14.44 23.23
C SER A 141 9.81 15.05 24.25
N GLU A 142 9.06 14.19 24.93
CA GLU A 142 8.28 14.50 26.12
C GLU A 142 9.25 14.96 27.22
N SER A 143 9.64 16.24 27.16
CA SER A 143 10.23 16.94 28.29
C SER A 143 9.12 17.17 29.30
N ASP A 144 9.14 16.32 30.32
CA ASP A 144 8.33 16.35 31.52
C ASP A 144 8.52 17.69 32.23
N ASN A 145 7.68 18.67 31.92
CA ASN A 145 7.62 19.93 32.67
C ASN A 145 6.15 20.17 33.02
N GLU A 146 5.80 19.74 34.23
CA GLU A 146 4.55 20.07 34.90
C GLU A 146 4.50 21.58 35.19
N ALA A 147 3.99 22.35 34.23
CA ALA A 147 3.52 23.70 34.50
C ALA A 147 2.14 23.87 33.86
N ALA A 148 1.17 24.13 34.73
CA ALA A 148 -0.25 24.29 34.46
C ALA A 148 -0.55 25.51 33.57
N THR A 149 -0.30 25.39 32.27
CA THR A 149 -1.03 26.14 31.26
C THR A 149 -2.08 25.22 30.67
N GLU A 150 -3.36 25.57 30.85
CA GLU A 150 -4.49 24.94 30.20
C GLU A 150 -4.27 24.94 28.68
N ASP A 151 -3.71 23.84 28.17
CA ASP A 151 -3.60 23.61 26.74
C ASP A 151 -5.02 23.39 26.20
N PRO A 152 -5.57 24.30 25.38
CA PRO A 152 -6.93 24.19 24.85
C PRO A 152 -7.14 22.89 24.04
N LEU A 153 -6.06 22.18 23.68
CA LEU A 153 -6.09 20.86 23.06
C LEU A 153 -6.44 19.71 24.02
N ARG A 154 -6.27 19.86 25.35
CA ARG A 154 -6.70 18.83 26.33
C ARG A 154 -8.23 18.75 26.47
N LYS A 155 -8.96 19.83 26.17
CA LYS A 155 -10.44 19.84 26.13
C LYS A 155 -10.99 19.16 24.85
N LEU A 156 -10.14 18.91 23.85
CA LEU A 156 -10.44 18.19 22.61
C LEU A 156 -9.90 16.75 22.64
N SER A 157 -10.31 15.96 23.63
CA SER A 157 -9.96 14.53 23.81
C SER A 157 -10.46 13.58 22.69
N GLY A 158 -10.58 14.08 21.45
CA GLY A 158 -10.98 13.33 20.26
C GLY A 158 -10.47 13.95 18.95
N ALA A 159 -9.43 14.79 18.99
CA ALA A 159 -8.81 15.38 17.79
C ALA A 159 -7.33 15.01 17.60
N LYS A 160 -6.74 14.24 18.53
CA LYS A 160 -5.30 13.91 18.51
C LYS A 160 -4.94 13.06 17.30
N GLY A 161 -5.78 12.07 16.95
CA GLY A 161 -5.59 11.24 15.78
C GLY A 161 -5.78 12.00 14.46
N SER A 162 -6.77 12.89 14.41
CA SER A 162 -6.99 13.77 13.26
C SER A 162 -5.77 14.66 12.97
N LEU A 163 -5.23 15.31 14.01
CA LEU A 163 -4.02 16.14 13.91
C LEU A 163 -2.78 15.33 13.53
N LEU A 164 -2.62 14.12 14.09
CA LEU A 164 -1.52 13.23 13.72
C LEU A 164 -1.58 12.80 12.25
N LEU A 165 -2.76 12.47 11.73
CA LEU A 165 -2.90 12.10 10.32
C LEU A 165 -2.65 13.30 9.40
N GLU A 166 -3.13 14.49 9.76
CA GLU A 166 -2.88 15.71 9.00
C GLU A 166 -1.38 16.04 8.95
N ARG A 167 -0.69 15.98 10.10
CA ARG A 167 0.77 16.15 10.15
C ARG A 167 1.50 15.12 9.30
N LEU A 168 1.03 13.87 9.28
CA LEU A 168 1.59 12.81 8.44
C LEU A 168 1.42 13.14 6.95
N LYS A 169 0.25 13.61 6.52
CA LYS A 169 -0.01 14.01 5.14
C LYS A 169 0.91 15.15 4.70
N VAL A 170 0.99 16.22 5.51
CA VAL A 170 1.88 17.36 5.24
C VAL A 170 3.34 16.89 5.13
N ALA A 171 3.78 16.00 6.00
CA ALA A 171 5.14 15.46 5.94
C ALA A 171 5.39 14.59 4.68
N MET A 172 4.39 13.79 4.25
CA MET A 172 4.47 13.00 3.02
C MET A 172 4.56 13.88 1.77
N GLU A 173 3.84 15.00 1.73
CA GLU A 173 3.89 15.96 0.62
C GLU A 173 5.21 16.72 0.59
N GLN A 174 5.76 17.09 1.75
CA GLN A 174 7.02 17.82 1.84
C GLN A 174 8.24 16.94 1.50
N GLN A 175 8.22 15.65 1.85
CA GLN A 175 9.37 14.76 1.71
C GLN A 175 9.01 13.39 1.11
N PRO A 176 8.38 13.31 -0.08
CA PRO A 176 7.88 12.05 -0.64
C PRO A 176 8.97 10.99 -0.83
N ALA A 177 10.20 11.40 -1.16
CA ALA A 177 11.33 10.50 -1.36
C ALA A 177 11.65 9.64 -0.11
N ALA A 178 11.58 10.23 1.10
CA ALA A 178 11.86 9.50 2.34
C ALA A 178 10.83 8.40 2.60
N TYR A 179 9.56 8.65 2.26
CA TYR A 179 8.48 7.68 2.40
C TYR A 179 8.57 6.57 1.37
N ILE A 180 8.91 6.90 0.11
CA ILE A 180 9.18 5.92 -0.93
C ILE A 180 10.30 4.97 -0.50
N THR A 181 11.44 5.52 -0.05
CA THR A 181 12.58 4.72 0.43
C THR A 181 12.20 3.86 1.63
N ALA A 182 11.39 4.37 2.57
CA ALA A 182 10.93 3.59 3.71
C ALA A 182 10.03 2.42 3.30
N ILE A 183 9.08 2.63 2.38
CA ILE A 183 8.20 1.57 1.86
C ILE A 183 9.02 0.48 1.16
N GLU A 184 9.98 0.88 0.33
CA GLU A 184 10.82 -0.06 -0.40
C GLU A 184 11.77 -0.83 0.53
N ALA A 185 12.27 -0.19 1.59
CA ALA A 185 13.06 -0.86 2.61
C ALA A 185 12.23 -1.91 3.37
N LEU A 186 10.96 -1.62 3.68
CA LEU A 186 10.04 -2.60 4.27
C LEU A 186 9.72 -3.76 3.32
N ALA A 187 9.58 -3.47 2.02
CA ALA A 187 9.40 -4.50 1.01
C ALA A 187 10.64 -5.41 0.90
N ALA A 188 11.84 -4.82 0.90
CA ALA A 188 13.12 -5.54 0.90
C ALA A 188 13.28 -6.41 2.15
N ASP A 189 13.00 -5.87 3.33
CA ASP A 189 13.07 -6.59 4.62
C ASP A 189 12.13 -7.80 4.62
N THR A 190 10.92 -7.64 4.06
CA THR A 190 9.97 -8.75 3.93
C THR A 190 10.48 -9.87 3.03
N LEU A 191 11.24 -9.54 1.98
CA LEU A 191 11.90 -10.50 1.09
C LEU A 191 13.22 -11.05 1.65
N GLY A 192 13.67 -10.57 2.81
CA GLY A 192 15.00 -10.89 3.35
C GLY A 192 16.16 -10.25 2.57
N GLU A 193 15.90 -9.21 1.78
CA GLU A 193 16.91 -8.43 1.06
C GLU A 193 17.51 -7.35 1.97
N SER A 194 18.84 -7.18 1.95
CA SER A 194 19.53 -6.17 2.79
C SER A 194 19.36 -4.73 2.29
N SER A 195 19.01 -4.56 1.01
CA SER A 195 18.80 -3.24 0.39
C SER A 195 17.77 -3.34 -0.74
N PRO A 196 16.98 -2.27 -0.98
CA PRO A 196 15.97 -2.27 -2.03
C PRO A 196 16.63 -2.18 -3.42
N SER A 197 16.34 -3.17 -4.26
CA SER A 197 16.69 -3.22 -5.68
C SER A 197 15.58 -2.64 -6.57
N VAL A 198 15.88 -2.45 -7.86
CA VAL A 198 14.88 -2.03 -8.87
C VAL A 198 13.71 -3.01 -8.98
N MET A 199 13.97 -4.31 -8.73
CA MET A 199 12.98 -5.38 -8.84
C MET A 199 12.28 -5.71 -7.52
N THR A 200 12.66 -5.08 -6.39
CA THR A 200 12.16 -5.44 -5.06
C THR A 200 10.65 -5.35 -4.97
N VAL A 201 10.01 -4.33 -5.55
CA VAL A 201 8.54 -4.20 -5.52
C VAL A 201 7.86 -5.29 -6.35
N GLU A 202 8.40 -5.60 -7.54
CA GLU A 202 7.87 -6.65 -8.41
C GLU A 202 8.02 -8.03 -7.76
N LYS A 203 9.18 -8.31 -7.16
CA LYS A 203 9.42 -9.52 -6.37
C LYS A 203 8.49 -9.61 -5.18
N TYR A 204 8.32 -8.54 -4.41
CA TYR A 204 7.41 -8.50 -3.27
C TYR A 204 5.98 -8.83 -3.69
N VAL A 205 5.49 -8.22 -4.78
CA VAL A 205 4.14 -8.50 -5.28
C VAL A 205 4.01 -9.94 -5.78
N LYS A 206 5.04 -10.49 -6.43
CA LYS A 206 5.06 -11.87 -6.91
C LYS A 206 5.14 -12.89 -5.78
N GLU A 207 6.00 -12.65 -4.80
CA GLU A 207 6.40 -13.64 -3.80
C GLU A 207 5.58 -13.54 -2.52
N GLU A 208 5.26 -12.33 -2.10
CA GLU A 208 4.78 -12.02 -0.75
C GLU A 208 3.32 -11.54 -0.72
N LEU A 209 2.70 -11.29 -1.87
CA LEU A 209 1.33 -10.75 -1.93
C LEU A 209 0.34 -11.74 -2.59
N PRO A 210 -0.19 -12.71 -1.82
CA PRO A 210 -1.21 -13.62 -2.33
C PRO A 210 -2.52 -12.88 -2.63
N MET A 211 -2.86 -12.80 -3.92
CA MET A 211 -4.11 -12.18 -4.40
C MET A 211 -5.31 -13.12 -4.37
N GLY A 212 -5.08 -14.41 -4.11
CA GLY A 212 -6.12 -15.44 -4.11
C GLY A 212 -6.90 -15.50 -5.42
N HIS A 213 -8.23 -15.40 -5.32
CA HIS A 213 -9.16 -15.47 -6.45
C HIS A 213 -9.50 -14.11 -7.09
N GLU A 214 -9.04 -13.00 -6.51
CA GLU A 214 -9.38 -11.63 -6.93
C GLU A 214 -8.59 -11.22 -8.18
N LYS A 215 -9.03 -11.68 -9.36
CA LYS A 215 -8.35 -11.41 -10.64
C LYS A 215 -8.20 -9.90 -10.92
N SER A 216 -9.25 -9.12 -10.67
CA SER A 216 -9.25 -7.67 -10.89
C SER A 216 -8.16 -6.96 -10.09
N LEU A 217 -8.02 -7.32 -8.82
CA LEU A 217 -6.97 -6.78 -7.95
C LEU A 217 -5.58 -7.23 -8.41
N GLY A 218 -5.46 -8.48 -8.86
CA GLY A 218 -4.22 -9.02 -9.41
C GLY A 218 -3.72 -8.26 -10.63
N TYR A 219 -4.58 -8.00 -11.62
CA TYR A 219 -4.21 -7.19 -12.79
C TYR A 219 -3.77 -5.78 -12.40
N ALA A 220 -4.57 -5.09 -11.57
CA ALA A 220 -4.26 -3.74 -11.12
C ALA A 220 -2.91 -3.68 -10.37
N THR A 221 -2.71 -4.58 -9.41
CA THR A 221 -1.49 -4.59 -8.59
C THR A 221 -0.26 -4.93 -9.40
N TRP A 222 -0.36 -5.88 -10.35
CA TRP A 222 0.75 -6.21 -11.23
C TRP A 222 1.14 -5.04 -12.13
N GLY A 223 0.15 -4.33 -12.71
CA GLY A 223 0.39 -3.13 -13.51
C GLY A 223 1.09 -2.03 -12.71
N ILE A 224 0.64 -1.79 -11.47
CA ILE A 224 1.27 -0.82 -10.55
C ILE A 224 2.71 -1.24 -10.23
N ALA A 225 2.95 -2.51 -9.89
CA ALA A 225 4.28 -3.02 -9.57
C ALA A 225 5.26 -2.79 -10.74
N ARG A 226 4.83 -3.10 -11.97
CA ARG A 226 5.61 -2.88 -13.19
C ARG A 226 5.89 -1.39 -13.44
N ALA A 227 4.91 -0.52 -13.21
CA ALA A 227 5.11 0.94 -13.32
C ALA A 227 6.14 1.44 -12.29
N VAL A 228 6.05 1.00 -11.04
CA VAL A 228 7.00 1.37 -9.97
C VAL A 228 8.41 0.88 -10.29
N THR A 229 8.56 -0.36 -10.77
CA THR A 229 9.85 -0.88 -11.23
C THR A 229 10.45 -0.03 -12.35
N MET A 230 9.65 0.42 -13.33
CA MET A 230 10.12 1.32 -14.39
C MET A 230 10.50 2.72 -13.87
N LEU A 231 9.76 3.25 -12.89
CA LEU A 231 10.12 4.52 -12.22
C LEU A 231 11.47 4.40 -11.52
N ARG A 232 11.72 3.28 -10.84
CA ARG A 232 12.99 3.01 -10.14
C ARG A 232 14.16 2.79 -11.08
N ALA A 233 13.91 2.20 -12.25
CA ALA A 233 14.90 2.11 -13.33
C ALA A 233 15.20 3.46 -14.02
N GLY A 234 14.52 4.56 -13.65
CA GLY A 234 14.67 5.87 -14.27
C GLY A 234 13.87 6.04 -15.57
N HIS A 235 13.13 5.02 -16.01
CA HIS A 235 12.32 5.05 -17.22
C HIS A 235 10.93 5.67 -16.98
N ARG A 236 10.90 6.97 -16.67
CA ARG A 236 9.67 7.70 -16.30
C ARG A 236 8.59 7.66 -17.38
N GLU A 237 8.96 7.85 -18.64
CA GLU A 237 8.02 7.81 -19.77
C GLU A 237 7.36 6.44 -19.93
N LYS A 238 8.15 5.36 -19.79
CA LYS A 238 7.62 3.99 -19.83
C LYS A 238 6.67 3.73 -18.67
N ALA A 239 7.01 4.17 -17.46
CA ALA A 239 6.11 4.05 -16.32
C ALA A 239 4.81 4.82 -16.52
N HIS A 240 4.88 6.03 -17.05
CA HIS A 240 3.71 6.85 -17.35
C HIS A 240 2.82 6.18 -18.41
N LEU A 241 3.40 5.65 -19.48
CA LEU A 241 2.69 4.87 -20.49
C LEU A 241 2.00 3.66 -19.87
N ILE A 242 2.68 2.89 -19.02
CA ILE A 242 2.10 1.73 -18.33
C ILE A 242 0.86 2.14 -17.51
N LEU A 243 0.92 3.25 -16.77
CA LEU A 243 -0.22 3.72 -15.98
C LEU A 243 -1.40 4.14 -16.85
N LEU A 244 -1.15 4.82 -17.98
CA LEU A 244 -2.20 5.19 -18.93
C LEU A 244 -2.84 3.96 -19.60
N LEU A 245 -2.02 2.97 -19.98
CA LEU A 245 -2.52 1.70 -20.53
C LEU A 245 -3.29 0.89 -19.49
N LEU A 246 -2.90 0.94 -18.22
CA LEU A 246 -3.63 0.31 -17.13
C LEU A 246 -5.02 0.96 -16.96
N LEU A 247 -5.11 2.29 -17.01
CA LEU A 247 -6.39 3.01 -17.00
C LEU A 247 -7.28 2.61 -18.19
N ALA A 248 -6.72 2.57 -19.40
CA ALA A 248 -7.45 2.11 -20.60
C ALA A 248 -7.94 0.65 -20.45
N SER A 249 -7.15 -0.22 -19.84
CA SER A 249 -7.57 -1.60 -19.56
C SER A 249 -8.70 -1.68 -18.54
N ILE A 250 -8.70 -0.82 -17.51
CA ILE A 250 -9.78 -0.76 -16.53
C ILE A 250 -11.08 -0.30 -17.20
N GLU A 251 -11.01 0.73 -18.04
CA GLU A 251 -12.15 1.20 -18.83
C GLU A 251 -12.69 0.10 -19.75
N GLN A 252 -11.80 -0.56 -20.51
CA GLN A 252 -12.18 -1.67 -21.37
C GLN A 252 -12.89 -2.77 -20.58
N TYR A 253 -12.33 -3.19 -19.43
CA TYR A 253 -12.96 -4.17 -18.54
C TYR A 253 -14.34 -3.72 -18.06
N ARG A 254 -14.56 -2.43 -17.80
CA ARG A 254 -15.89 -1.94 -17.42
C ARG A 254 -16.91 -2.07 -18.55
N LEU A 255 -16.48 -1.96 -19.81
CA LEU A 255 -17.34 -2.10 -20.98
C LEU A 255 -17.67 -3.56 -21.29
N ASP A 256 -16.67 -4.44 -21.29
CA ASP A 256 -16.81 -5.82 -21.79
C ASP A 256 -16.78 -6.91 -20.70
N GLN A 257 -16.50 -6.53 -19.45
CA GLN A 257 -16.34 -7.42 -18.30
C GLN A 257 -15.31 -8.55 -18.54
N ASN A 258 -14.34 -8.32 -19.43
CA ASN A 258 -13.35 -9.33 -19.81
C ASN A 258 -11.91 -8.83 -19.64
N TRP A 259 -11.32 -9.16 -18.50
CA TRP A 259 -9.91 -8.84 -18.23
C TRP A 259 -8.92 -9.41 -19.24
N GLY A 260 -9.19 -10.56 -19.84
CA GLY A 260 -8.28 -11.17 -20.81
C GLY A 260 -8.19 -10.37 -22.11
N ALA A 261 -9.29 -9.74 -22.52
CA ALA A 261 -9.30 -8.83 -23.66
C ALA A 261 -8.71 -7.46 -23.27
N ALA A 262 -9.16 -6.89 -22.15
CA ALA A 262 -8.68 -5.62 -21.63
C ALA A 262 -7.16 -5.60 -21.38
N TRP A 263 -6.59 -6.66 -20.82
CA TRP A 263 -5.18 -6.70 -20.49
C TRP A 263 -4.28 -6.72 -21.73
N LYS A 264 -4.75 -7.26 -22.86
CA LYS A 264 -3.98 -7.26 -24.12
C LYS A 264 -3.63 -5.85 -24.58
N LEU A 265 -4.41 -4.83 -24.19
CA LEU A 265 -4.11 -3.42 -24.47
C LEU A 265 -2.81 -2.97 -23.80
N THR A 266 -2.45 -3.55 -22.66
CA THR A 266 -1.28 -3.13 -21.88
C THR A 266 0.05 -3.60 -22.46
N GLN A 267 0.05 -4.65 -23.29
CA GLN A 267 1.25 -5.33 -23.78
C GLN A 267 2.20 -5.82 -22.66
N LEU A 268 1.70 -5.93 -21.42
CA LEU A 268 2.46 -6.45 -20.30
C LEU A 268 2.33 -7.96 -20.18
N LEU A 269 3.35 -8.58 -19.56
CA LEU A 269 3.30 -9.98 -19.16
C LEU A 269 2.09 -10.24 -18.26
N MET A 270 1.52 -11.44 -18.38
CA MET A 270 0.42 -11.87 -17.52
C MET A 270 0.84 -11.82 -16.05
N PRO A 271 -0.04 -11.36 -15.15
CA PRO A 271 0.21 -11.49 -13.73
C PRO A 271 0.45 -12.95 -13.34
N PRO A 272 1.27 -13.23 -12.31
CA PRO A 272 1.61 -14.57 -11.87
C PRO A 272 0.47 -15.25 -11.09
N PHE A 273 -0.73 -15.34 -11.69
CA PHE A 273 -1.93 -15.88 -11.04
C PHE A 273 -1.78 -17.33 -10.55
N ALA A 274 -0.96 -18.14 -11.24
CA ALA A 274 -0.70 -19.50 -10.80
C ALA A 274 0.05 -19.52 -9.46
N GLU A 275 1.07 -18.67 -9.32
CA GLU A 275 1.89 -18.56 -8.11
C GLU A 275 1.09 -17.94 -6.95
N TRP A 276 0.28 -16.92 -7.23
CA TRP A 276 -0.60 -16.33 -6.21
C TRP A 276 -1.64 -17.31 -5.69
N ARG A 277 -2.23 -18.13 -6.57
CA ARG A 277 -3.21 -19.14 -6.17
C ARG A 277 -2.58 -20.24 -5.31
N ALA A 278 -1.34 -20.64 -5.62
CA ALA A 278 -0.61 -21.62 -4.82
C ALA A 278 -0.37 -21.13 -3.37
N LYS A 279 -0.34 -19.81 -3.15
CA LYS A 279 -0.11 -19.17 -1.85
C LYS A 279 -1.38 -18.77 -1.11
N ASP A 280 -2.56 -19.06 -1.64
CA ASP A 280 -3.82 -18.63 -1.03
C ASP A 280 -4.04 -19.24 0.37
N ALA A 281 -3.52 -20.45 0.61
CA ALA A 281 -3.54 -21.07 1.94
C ALA A 281 -2.79 -20.25 3.01
N MET A 282 -1.77 -19.48 2.61
CA MET A 282 -0.99 -18.64 3.53
C MET A 282 -1.75 -17.37 3.95
N MET A 283 -2.84 -17.00 3.27
CA MET A 283 -3.61 -15.79 3.60
C MET A 283 -4.19 -15.81 5.01
N SER A 284 -4.64 -16.98 5.48
CA SER A 284 -5.16 -17.09 6.85
C SER A 284 -4.08 -16.83 7.89
N GLN A 285 -2.88 -17.35 7.66
CA GLN A 285 -1.73 -17.10 8.52
C GLN A 285 -1.30 -15.64 8.45
N LEU A 286 -1.22 -15.05 7.26
CA LEU A 286 -0.83 -13.66 7.08
C LEU A 286 -1.79 -12.70 7.82
N ARG A 287 -3.10 -12.98 7.82
CA ARG A 287 -4.09 -12.20 8.58
C ARG A 287 -3.95 -12.37 10.10
N ALA A 288 -3.46 -13.52 10.56
CA ALA A 288 -3.19 -13.76 11.98
C ALA A 288 -1.91 -13.05 12.42
N ASP A 289 -0.86 -13.09 11.59
CA ASP A 289 0.47 -12.55 11.91
C ASP A 289 0.53 -11.03 11.72
N CYS A 290 -0.21 -10.50 10.74
CA CYS A 290 -0.18 -9.09 10.37
C CYS A 290 -1.56 -8.44 10.51
N ALA A 291 -1.71 -7.57 11.52
CA ALA A 291 -2.92 -6.76 11.67
C ALA A 291 -3.06 -5.68 10.58
N HIS A 292 -1.95 -5.30 9.94
CA HIS A 292 -1.86 -4.24 8.93
C HIS A 292 -0.96 -4.65 7.77
N THR A 293 -0.98 -3.86 6.69
CA THR A 293 -0.05 -4.06 5.57
C THR A 293 1.41 -3.97 6.03
N ARG A 294 2.24 -4.90 5.55
CA ARG A 294 3.69 -4.95 5.82
C ARG A 294 4.46 -3.79 5.20
N LEU A 295 3.87 -3.13 4.20
CA LEU A 295 4.47 -1.99 3.50
C LEU A 295 4.23 -0.64 4.18
N ALA A 296 3.37 -0.57 5.20
CA ALA A 296 3.13 0.67 5.93
C ALA A 296 3.95 0.70 7.22
N HIS A 297 4.67 1.79 7.42
CA HIS A 297 5.41 1.98 8.66
C HIS A 297 4.44 1.99 9.86
N PRO A 298 4.75 1.33 11.00
CA PRO A 298 3.85 1.23 12.14
C PRO A 298 3.34 2.58 12.68
N THR A 299 4.15 3.64 12.58
CA THR A 299 3.73 4.99 13.00
C THR A 299 2.63 5.58 12.10
N TRP A 300 2.60 5.22 10.82
CA TRP A 300 1.56 5.64 9.88
C TRP A 300 0.25 4.93 10.20
N CYS A 301 0.32 3.61 10.42
CA CYS A 301 -0.81 2.82 10.88
C CYS A 301 -1.38 3.37 12.20
N ALA A 302 -0.51 3.71 13.17
CA ALA A 302 -0.93 4.29 14.44
C ALA A 302 -1.67 5.63 14.28
N ALA A 303 -1.23 6.50 13.37
CA ALA A 303 -1.92 7.77 13.08
C ALA A 303 -3.32 7.54 12.49
N VAL A 304 -3.46 6.59 11.55
CA VAL A 304 -4.75 6.22 10.97
C VAL A 304 -5.68 5.62 12.03
N ILE A 305 -5.19 4.68 12.85
CA ILE A 305 -5.96 4.06 13.94
C ILE A 305 -6.41 5.11 14.95
N ALA A 306 -5.55 6.06 15.31
CA ALA A 306 -5.91 7.15 16.21
C ALA A 306 -7.05 8.00 15.62
N LYS A 307 -7.00 8.34 14.33
CA LYS A 307 -8.10 9.07 13.66
C LYS A 307 -9.40 8.25 13.64
N LEU A 308 -9.33 6.96 13.37
CA LEU A 308 -10.53 6.10 13.38
C LEU A 308 -11.16 6.03 14.79
N ARG A 309 -10.34 6.01 15.85
CA ARG A 309 -10.83 6.09 17.23
C ARG A 309 -11.48 7.44 17.53
N ASP A 310 -10.87 8.54 17.08
CA ASP A 310 -11.46 9.88 17.17
C ASP A 310 -12.85 9.90 16.48
N GLU A 311 -12.94 9.41 15.24
CA GLU A 311 -14.20 9.32 14.49
C GLU A 311 -15.26 8.46 15.19
N GLU A 312 -14.87 7.33 15.78
CA GLU A 312 -15.77 6.47 16.56
C GLU A 312 -16.31 7.21 17.79
N THR A 313 -15.45 7.91 18.53
CA THR A 313 -15.89 8.69 19.72
C THR A 313 -16.84 9.82 19.34
N LEU A 314 -16.59 10.50 18.22
CA LEU A 314 -17.47 11.55 17.71
C LEU A 314 -18.80 10.98 17.22
N THR A 315 -18.77 9.83 16.53
CA THR A 315 -19.98 9.14 16.04
C THR A 315 -20.84 8.68 17.21
N LYS A 316 -20.22 8.11 18.26
CA LYS A 316 -20.91 7.72 19.51
C LYS A 316 -21.53 8.91 20.23
N ARG A 317 -20.90 10.09 20.25
CA ARG A 317 -21.50 11.31 20.82
C ARG A 317 -22.66 11.87 19.99
N ARG A 318 -22.62 11.69 18.66
CA ARG A 318 -23.67 12.17 17.74
C ARG A 318 -24.91 11.29 17.78
N HIS A 319 -24.75 9.97 17.83
CA HIS A 319 -25.87 9.02 17.79
C HIS A 319 -26.27 8.53 19.18
N GLY A 320 -25.33 8.50 20.12
CA GLY A 320 -25.59 8.34 21.55
C GLY A 320 -25.65 9.71 22.20
N GLY A 321 -26.80 10.38 22.11
CA GLY A 321 -27.14 11.46 23.04
C GLY A 321 -26.74 11.01 24.44
N ALA A 322 -26.07 11.91 25.17
CA ALA A 322 -25.38 11.66 26.43
C ALA A 322 -26.01 10.49 27.21
N PRO A 323 -25.25 9.42 27.58
CA PRO A 323 -25.80 8.42 28.49
C PRO A 323 -26.31 9.19 29.69
N GLY A 324 -27.63 9.09 29.89
CA GLY A 324 -28.36 9.95 30.81
C GLY A 324 -27.54 10.17 32.05
N SER A 325 -27.16 11.42 32.26
CA SER A 325 -27.07 11.95 33.61
C SER A 325 -28.46 11.79 34.21
N HIS A 326 -28.80 10.56 34.61
CA HIS A 326 -29.72 10.33 35.71
C HIS A 326 -28.99 10.81 36.95
N SER A 327 -28.88 12.13 37.07
CA SER A 327 -28.93 12.79 38.36
C SER A 327 -30.29 12.42 38.94
N ASN A 328 -30.34 11.26 39.60
CA ASN A 328 -31.42 10.92 40.50
C ASN A 328 -31.26 11.81 41.74
N SER A 329 -31.66 13.07 41.59
CA SER A 329 -31.67 14.08 42.64
C SER A 329 -33.02 14.78 42.65
N GLN A 330 -34.06 14.03 43.02
CA GLN A 330 -35.32 14.49 43.60
C GLN A 330 -36.14 13.22 43.86
N GLY A 331 -36.50 12.81 45.06
CA GLY A 331 -36.33 13.34 46.39
C GLY A 331 -37.21 12.46 47.26
N ASP A 332 -36.63 11.73 48.22
CA ASP A 332 -37.34 11.42 49.45
C ASP A 332 -36.35 10.93 50.50
N ARG A 333 -36.21 11.74 51.55
CA ARG A 333 -35.64 11.31 52.82
C ARG A 333 -36.68 10.43 53.51
N PRO A 334 -36.28 9.27 54.02
CA PRO A 334 -36.64 8.96 55.38
C PRO A 334 -35.39 8.88 56.25
N GLU A 335 -35.55 9.41 57.44
CA GLU A 335 -34.57 9.57 58.51
C GLU A 335 -33.73 8.31 58.74
N ARG A 336 -32.41 8.49 58.82
CA ARG A 336 -31.55 7.55 59.54
C ARG A 336 -31.67 7.83 61.04
N PRO A 337 -32.02 6.83 61.88
CA PRO A 337 -31.87 6.95 63.32
C PRO A 337 -30.38 6.82 63.73
N PRO A 338 -30.02 7.28 64.95
CA PRO A 338 -28.67 7.64 65.31
C PRO A 338 -27.79 6.44 65.72
N ARG A 339 -26.49 6.69 65.69
CA ARG A 339 -25.38 5.82 66.11
C ARG A 339 -25.64 5.16 67.48
N GLY A 340 -25.76 3.83 67.48
CA GLY A 340 -25.63 2.99 68.67
C GLY A 340 -24.20 2.51 68.87
N ARG A 341 -23.58 2.92 69.98
CA ARG A 341 -22.37 2.31 70.57
C ARG A 341 -22.70 0.91 71.12
N GLY A 342 -21.86 -0.06 70.82
CA GLY A 342 -21.69 -1.33 71.57
C GLY A 342 -20.51 -2.06 70.94
N ARG A 343 -19.34 -2.26 71.56
CA ARG A 343 -18.95 -2.78 72.88
C ARG A 343 -19.46 -4.21 73.13
N GLY A 344 -18.57 -5.19 72.97
CA GLY A 344 -18.74 -6.60 73.33
C GLY A 344 -18.01 -7.50 72.33
N ARG A 345 -16.76 -7.94 72.55
CA ARG A 345 -16.25 -8.94 73.51
C ARG A 345 -16.61 -10.38 73.09
N GLY A 346 -15.60 -11.19 72.75
CA GLY A 346 -15.72 -12.65 72.70
C GLY A 346 -14.89 -13.38 71.63
N THR A 347 -13.63 -13.67 71.94
CA THR A 347 -12.82 -14.83 71.45
C THR A 347 -13.41 -16.18 71.94
N PRO A 348 -12.84 -17.39 71.68
CA PRO A 348 -11.95 -17.96 70.63
C PRO A 348 -12.36 -19.41 70.17
N LYS A 349 -11.43 -20.10 69.45
CA LYS A 349 -11.30 -21.58 69.19
C LYS A 349 -12.21 -22.14 68.09
N SER A 350 -11.82 -23.05 67.19
CA SER A 350 -10.87 -24.20 67.19
C SER A 350 -10.42 -24.43 65.73
N ALA A 351 -9.17 -24.77 65.37
CA ALA A 351 -8.50 -26.09 65.42
C ALA A 351 -9.21 -27.24 64.65
N GLU A 352 -8.38 -28.03 63.95
CA GLU A 352 -8.63 -29.21 63.09
C GLU A 352 -9.01 -28.94 61.63
N LYS A 353 -8.37 -29.53 60.61
CA LYS A 353 -7.36 -30.61 60.55
C LYS A 353 -6.55 -30.50 59.26
#